data_AF-A0A1Y2U0B6-F1
#
_entry.id   AF-A0A1Y2U0B6-F1
#
_cell.length_a   1.000
_cell.length_b   1.000
_cell.length_c   1.000
_cell.angle_alpha   90.00
_cell.angle_beta   90.00
_cell.angle_gamma   90.00
#
_symmetry.space_group_name_H-M   'P 1'
#
loop_
_entity.id
_entity.type
_entity.pdbx_description
1 polymer ?
#
loop_
_entity_poly.entity_id
_entity_poly.type
_entity_poly.pdbx_seq_one_letter_code
_entity_poly.pdbx_strand_id
1 'polypeptide(L)'
;MKLSWLLSPIFLTGFNAVSMAASPQPIGEWTVSNASRTKSNSNTLCSWHLTVTDTTSGGNTKNIFNCNFNVTAQPGDDCGLTSFQDYCSGNESFTVNGGHSELGFVVIVLANKDENSQAFFGFSDGDLDTGSEISQQTKPIYPQAIVQREEMIVRRDGVSGSQTSATEWKVEGLFRGKYSSLG
;
A
#
# COMPACT_ATOMS: atom_id res chain seq x y z
N MET A 1 23.66 -73.43 0.35
CA MET A 1 22.66 -72.72 1.17
C MET A 1 23.36 -71.68 2.05
N LYS A 2 23.20 -70.40 1.73
CA LYS A 2 23.40 -69.25 2.63
C LYS A 2 22.43 -68.16 2.17
N LEU A 3 21.41 -67.91 3.01
CA LEU A 3 20.41 -66.85 2.84
C LEU A 3 21.07 -65.51 3.13
N SER A 4 20.87 -64.52 2.27
CA SER A 4 21.08 -63.11 2.60
C SER A 4 19.86 -62.34 2.10
N TRP A 5 19.06 -61.85 3.03
CA TRP A 5 17.96 -60.93 2.80
C TRP A 5 18.48 -59.53 3.12
N LEU A 6 18.51 -58.64 2.12
CA LEU A 6 18.71 -57.21 2.35
C LEU A 6 17.40 -56.50 2.03
N LEU A 7 16.80 -55.97 3.09
CA LEU A 7 15.70 -55.01 3.07
C LEU A 7 16.25 -53.67 2.55
N SER A 8 15.66 -53.13 1.48
CA SER A 8 15.86 -51.72 1.11
C SER A 8 14.81 -50.85 1.80
N PRO A 9 15.20 -49.76 2.47
CA PRO A 9 14.27 -48.86 3.13
C PRO A 9 13.56 -47.95 2.13
N ILE A 10 12.27 -47.75 2.41
CA ILE A 10 11.40 -46.72 1.84
C ILE A 10 11.97 -45.35 2.25
N PHE A 11 12.33 -44.50 1.29
CA PHE A 11 12.60 -43.10 1.55
C PHE A 11 11.33 -42.25 1.37
N LEU A 12 11.03 -41.53 2.44
CA LEU A 12 9.87 -40.70 2.69
C LEU A 12 9.85 -39.39 1.86
N THR A 13 8.62 -38.96 1.59
CA THR A 13 8.11 -37.57 1.64
C THR A 13 8.93 -36.49 0.91
N GLY A 14 8.43 -36.12 -0.28
CA GLY A 14 8.68 -34.80 -0.84
C GLY A 14 8.01 -33.73 0.03
N PHE A 15 8.81 -33.05 0.86
CA PHE A 15 8.42 -31.77 1.44
C PHE A 15 8.52 -30.73 0.32
N ASN A 16 7.37 -30.33 -0.24
CA ASN A 16 7.31 -29.11 -1.02
C ASN A 16 7.63 -27.96 -0.08
N ALA A 17 8.81 -27.34 -0.25
CA ALA A 17 9.19 -26.15 0.47
C ALA A 17 8.23 -25.02 0.08
N VAL A 18 7.35 -24.63 1.00
CA VAL A 18 6.57 -23.39 0.87
C VAL A 18 7.56 -22.25 1.04
N SER A 19 7.96 -21.62 -0.06
CA SER A 19 8.75 -20.39 -0.03
C SER A 19 7.94 -19.30 0.66
N MET A 20 8.21 -19.05 1.94
CA MET A 20 7.73 -17.89 2.65
C MET A 20 8.38 -16.66 2.00
N ALA A 21 7.62 -15.85 1.27
CA ALA A 21 8.12 -14.58 0.78
C ALA A 21 8.45 -13.71 2.01
N ALA A 22 9.73 -13.33 2.17
CA ALA A 22 10.13 -12.43 3.23
C ALA A 22 9.39 -11.09 3.05
N SER A 23 8.83 -10.55 4.14
CA SER A 23 8.24 -9.21 4.12
C SER A 23 9.33 -8.17 3.85
N PRO A 24 9.05 -7.14 3.03
CA PRO A 24 10.00 -6.07 2.79
C PRO A 24 10.41 -5.42 4.11
N GLN A 25 11.71 -5.26 4.31
CA GLN A 25 12.24 -4.56 5.48
C GLN A 25 12.12 -3.05 5.27
N PRO A 26 11.80 -2.28 6.32
CA PRO A 26 11.85 -0.82 6.24
C PRO A 26 13.24 -0.32 5.82
N ILE A 27 13.28 0.71 4.96
CA ILE A 27 14.53 1.33 4.48
C ILE A 27 14.79 2.72 5.11
N GLY A 28 13.87 3.19 5.96
CA GLY A 28 13.95 4.48 6.64
C GLY A 28 12.59 4.88 7.23
N GLU A 29 12.45 6.15 7.60
CA GLU A 29 11.20 6.70 8.14
C GLU A 29 10.88 8.07 7.54
N TRP A 30 9.60 8.29 7.26
CA TRP A 30 9.05 9.60 6.93
C TRP A 30 8.14 10.07 8.05
N THR A 31 8.20 11.37 8.33
CA THR A 31 7.29 12.02 9.26
C THR A 31 6.39 12.98 8.51
N VAL A 32 5.07 12.84 8.69
CA VAL A 32 4.06 13.78 8.21
C VAL A 32 3.54 14.57 9.40
N SER A 33 3.60 15.90 9.31
CA SER A 33 3.06 16.85 10.29
C SER A 33 2.16 17.88 9.61
N ASN A 34 1.46 18.70 10.40
CA ASN A 34 0.55 19.74 9.89
C ASN A 34 -0.49 19.23 8.87
N ALA A 35 -0.85 17.95 8.92
CA ALA A 35 -1.84 17.38 8.02
C ALA A 35 -3.19 18.04 8.28
N SER A 36 -3.83 18.58 7.25
CA SER A 36 -5.13 19.23 7.35
C SER A 36 -5.89 19.17 6.03
N ARG A 37 -7.22 19.22 6.13
CA ARG A 37 -8.16 19.27 5.00
C ARG A 37 -9.17 20.37 5.26
N THR A 38 -9.32 21.27 4.31
CA THR A 38 -10.38 22.30 4.36
C THR A 38 -11.33 22.09 3.20
N LYS A 39 -12.63 21.97 3.50
CA LYS A 39 -13.68 21.83 2.48
C LYS A 39 -14.21 23.20 2.06
N SER A 40 -14.57 23.35 0.79
CA SER A 40 -15.39 24.48 0.32
C SER A 40 -16.80 24.40 0.91
N ASN A 41 -17.55 25.52 0.87
CA ASN A 41 -18.93 25.56 1.34
C ASN A 41 -19.87 24.56 0.64
N SER A 42 -19.52 24.12 -0.57
CA SER A 42 -20.26 23.13 -1.36
C SER A 42 -19.77 21.70 -1.14
N ASN A 43 -18.72 21.48 -0.33
CA ASN A 43 -18.01 20.22 -0.16
C ASN A 43 -17.47 19.59 -1.46
N THR A 44 -17.40 20.36 -2.55
CA THR A 44 -16.92 19.86 -3.85
C THR A 44 -15.42 20.08 -4.07
N LEU A 45 -14.77 20.90 -3.24
CA LEU A 45 -13.34 21.18 -3.31
C LEU A 45 -12.72 21.01 -1.93
N CYS A 46 -11.72 20.15 -1.82
CA CYS A 46 -10.95 19.91 -0.60
C CYS A 46 -9.52 20.40 -0.83
N SER A 47 -9.10 21.38 -0.04
CA SER A 47 -7.71 21.85 0.00
C SER A 47 -6.95 21.07 1.06
N TRP A 48 -5.87 20.42 0.65
CA TRP A 48 -5.01 19.62 1.50
C TRP A 48 -3.68 20.32 1.75
N HIS A 49 -3.21 20.23 2.99
CA HIS A 49 -1.88 20.65 3.42
C HIS A 49 -1.24 19.55 4.26
N LEU A 50 0.01 19.24 3.98
CA LEU A 50 0.85 18.37 4.82
C LEU A 50 2.32 18.77 4.70
N THR A 51 3.04 18.69 5.81
CA THR A 51 4.49 18.88 5.86
C THR A 51 5.17 17.52 5.94
N VAL A 52 6.05 17.23 4.99
CA VAL A 52 6.84 15.99 4.98
C VAL A 52 8.23 16.31 5.50
N THR A 53 8.68 15.48 6.43
CA THR A 53 10.07 15.38 6.86
C THR A 53 10.61 14.04 6.43
N ASP A 54 11.60 14.06 5.54
CA ASP A 54 12.33 12.89 5.11
C ASP A 54 13.59 12.71 5.98
N THR A 55 13.66 11.57 6.65
CA THR A 55 14.83 11.14 7.41
C THR A 55 15.31 9.80 6.84
N THR A 56 16.07 9.86 5.76
CA THR A 56 16.71 8.67 5.19
C THR A 56 17.77 8.13 6.14
N SER A 57 17.80 6.80 6.31
CA SER A 57 18.81 6.14 7.12
C SER A 57 20.19 6.26 6.47
N GLY A 58 21.03 7.15 6.99
CA GLY A 58 22.44 7.31 6.57
C GLY A 58 22.88 8.74 6.25
N GLY A 59 21.95 9.70 6.18
CA GLY A 59 22.26 11.12 5.98
C GLY A 59 21.84 11.97 7.18
N ASN A 60 22.71 12.89 7.63
CA ASN A 60 22.35 13.95 8.57
C ASN A 60 21.45 15.04 7.93
N THR A 61 20.94 14.79 6.71
CA THR A 61 20.21 15.78 5.92
C THR A 61 18.71 15.52 6.08
N LYS A 62 18.09 16.31 6.94
CA LYS A 62 16.63 16.37 7.08
C LYS A 62 16.06 17.19 5.92
N ASN A 63 15.39 16.57 4.96
CA ASN A 63 14.65 17.30 3.92
C ASN A 63 13.24 17.58 4.42
N ILE A 64 12.80 18.84 4.38
CA ILE A 64 11.47 19.27 4.82
C ILE A 64 10.81 20.03 3.68
N PHE A 65 9.62 19.60 3.26
CA PHE A 65 8.85 20.28 2.23
C PHE A 65 7.34 20.24 2.51
N ASN A 66 6.62 21.22 1.96
CA ASN A 66 5.18 21.35 2.11
C ASN A 66 4.46 20.83 0.87
N CYS A 67 3.60 19.84 1.05
CA CYS A 67 2.78 19.30 -0.01
C CYS A 67 1.38 19.90 0.06
N ASN A 68 1.07 20.78 -0.90
CA ASN A 68 -0.25 21.41 -1.03
C ASN A 68 -0.92 20.91 -2.31
N PHE A 69 -2.20 20.57 -2.23
CA PHE A 69 -2.98 20.18 -3.40
C PHE A 69 -4.48 20.32 -3.16
N ASN A 70 -5.25 20.28 -4.25
CA ASN A 70 -6.70 20.37 -4.22
C ASN A 70 -7.31 19.12 -4.84
N VAL A 71 -8.32 18.57 -4.18
CA VAL A 71 -9.14 17.45 -4.67
C VAL A 71 -10.53 17.99 -5.00
N THR A 72 -10.96 17.83 -6.25
CA THR A 72 -12.28 18.25 -6.72
C THR A 72 -13.15 17.03 -6.92
N ALA A 73 -14.32 17.01 -6.27
CA ALA A 73 -15.33 15.97 -6.44
C ALA A 73 -16.10 16.13 -7.74
N GLN A 74 -16.71 15.04 -8.23
CA GLN A 74 -17.70 15.13 -9.30
C GLN A 74 -18.97 15.84 -8.79
N PRO A 75 -19.80 16.40 -9.69
CA PRO A 75 -21.05 17.04 -9.28
C PRO A 75 -21.96 16.07 -8.51
N GLY A 76 -22.28 16.42 -7.27
CA GLY A 76 -23.12 15.60 -6.37
C GLY A 76 -22.34 14.79 -5.33
N ASP A 77 -21.02 14.70 -5.45
CA ASP A 77 -20.15 13.98 -4.52
C ASP A 77 -19.44 14.90 -3.52
N ASP A 78 -18.95 14.33 -2.41
CA ASP A 78 -18.13 15.01 -1.41
C ASP A 78 -16.62 14.79 -1.69
N CYS A 79 -15.85 15.87 -1.71
CA CYS A 79 -14.42 15.84 -1.98
C CYS A 79 -13.63 15.07 -0.91
N GLY A 80 -14.14 14.97 0.31
CA GLY A 80 -13.54 14.21 1.40
C GLY A 80 -13.65 12.70 1.23
N LEU A 81 -14.60 12.25 0.39
CA LEU A 81 -14.81 10.84 0.05
C LEU A 81 -14.14 10.47 -1.29
N THR A 82 -13.69 11.47 -2.05
CA THR A 82 -13.10 11.28 -3.38
C THR A 82 -11.66 10.78 -3.27
N SER A 83 -11.36 9.69 -3.99
CA SER A 83 -9.98 9.19 -4.11
C SER A 83 -9.15 10.09 -5.02
N PHE A 84 -7.85 10.18 -4.77
CA PHE A 84 -6.95 11.07 -5.49
C PHE A 84 -5.57 10.42 -5.71
N GLN A 85 -4.86 10.86 -6.75
CA GLN A 85 -3.57 10.30 -7.13
C GLN A 85 -2.64 11.36 -7.73
N ASP A 86 -1.33 11.13 -7.60
CA ASP A 86 -0.26 11.93 -8.19
C ASP A 86 -0.27 13.43 -7.83
N TYR A 87 -0.63 13.75 -6.58
CA TYR A 87 -0.62 15.13 -6.08
C TYR A 87 0.58 15.42 -5.20
N CYS A 88 1.37 16.46 -5.51
CA CYS A 88 2.21 17.18 -4.54
C CYS A 88 2.88 18.39 -5.20
N SER A 89 2.83 19.58 -4.59
CA SER A 89 3.46 20.80 -5.15
C SER A 89 4.82 21.16 -4.53
N GLY A 90 5.20 20.57 -3.40
CA GLY A 90 6.40 20.96 -2.65
C GLY A 90 7.70 20.31 -3.10
N ASN A 91 7.60 19.18 -3.80
CA ASN A 91 8.76 18.40 -4.26
C ASN A 91 8.31 17.48 -5.40
N GLU A 92 8.95 17.60 -6.57
CA GLU A 92 8.59 16.83 -7.77
C GLU A 92 8.89 15.34 -7.65
N SER A 93 9.84 14.95 -6.81
CA SER A 93 10.16 13.54 -6.52
C SER A 93 9.03 12.86 -5.76
N PHE A 94 8.18 13.61 -5.06
CA PHE A 94 7.14 13.05 -4.21
C PHE A 94 5.76 13.13 -4.85
N THR A 95 4.93 12.11 -4.60
CA THR A 95 3.49 12.13 -4.88
C THR A 95 2.71 11.63 -3.67
N VAL A 96 1.48 12.13 -3.56
CA VAL A 96 0.49 11.67 -2.59
C VAL A 96 -0.68 11.09 -3.36
N ASN A 97 -1.02 9.87 -3.00
CA ASN A 97 -2.26 9.21 -3.41
C ASN A 97 -3.11 9.01 -2.16
N GLY A 98 -4.41 8.92 -2.31
CA GLY A 98 -5.27 8.69 -1.15
C GLY A 98 -6.64 8.18 -1.52
N GLY A 99 -7.24 7.50 -0.54
CA GLY A 99 -8.58 6.96 -0.64
C GLY A 99 -9.27 7.03 0.72
N HIS A 100 -10.60 7.15 0.67
CA HIS A 100 -11.45 7.16 1.85
C HIS A 100 -11.95 5.75 2.14
N SER A 101 -12.04 5.42 3.43
CA SER A 101 -12.62 4.19 3.94
C SER A 101 -14.00 4.47 4.53
N GLU A 102 -14.98 3.62 4.23
CA GLU A 102 -16.33 3.70 4.81
C GLU A 102 -16.35 3.68 6.35
N LEU A 103 -15.23 3.28 6.98
CA LEU A 103 -15.02 3.32 8.42
C LEU A 103 -14.67 4.72 8.98
N GLY A 104 -14.67 5.77 8.15
CA GLY A 104 -14.52 7.17 8.59
C GLY A 104 -13.06 7.65 8.70
N PHE A 105 -12.19 7.16 7.81
CA PHE A 105 -10.80 7.62 7.74
C PHE A 105 -10.27 7.66 6.31
N VAL A 106 -9.28 8.50 6.07
CA VAL A 106 -8.52 8.57 4.82
C VAL A 106 -7.18 7.88 5.03
N VAL A 107 -6.77 7.06 4.06
CA VAL A 107 -5.40 6.56 3.95
C VAL A 107 -4.72 7.31 2.83
N ILE A 108 -3.56 7.90 3.11
CA ILE A 108 -2.68 8.45 2.09
C ILE A 108 -1.44 7.56 1.93
N VAL A 109 -1.01 7.42 0.69
CA VAL A 109 0.25 6.82 0.29
C VAL A 109 1.15 7.95 -0.18
N LEU A 110 2.15 8.26 0.62
CA LEU A 110 3.24 9.14 0.21
C LEU A 110 4.27 8.28 -0.52
N ALA A 111 4.69 8.71 -1.70
CA ALA A 111 5.63 7.98 -2.55
C ALA A 111 6.77 8.90 -3.00
N ASN A 112 8.00 8.38 -3.02
CA ASN A 112 9.13 9.01 -3.69
C ASN A 112 9.40 8.23 -4.99
N LYS A 113 9.23 8.90 -6.13
CA LYS A 113 9.36 8.36 -7.48
C LYS A 113 10.82 8.04 -7.82
N ASP A 114 11.76 8.83 -7.32
CA ASP A 114 13.19 8.67 -7.63
C ASP A 114 13.79 7.48 -6.87
N GLU A 115 13.35 7.28 -5.62
CA GLU A 115 13.81 6.19 -4.76
C GLU A 115 12.94 4.93 -4.85
N ASN A 116 11.86 4.97 -5.64
CA ASN A 116 10.86 3.91 -5.75
C ASN A 116 10.43 3.39 -4.36
N SER A 117 10.05 4.31 -3.48
CA SER A 117 9.73 4.04 -2.08
C SER A 117 8.39 4.66 -1.67
N GLN A 118 7.76 4.13 -0.62
CA GLN A 118 6.46 4.61 -0.14
C GLN A 118 6.25 4.39 1.36
N ALA A 119 5.38 5.20 1.95
CA ALA A 119 4.89 5.05 3.31
C ALA A 119 3.38 5.35 3.38
N PHE A 120 2.71 4.78 4.38
CA PHE A 120 1.26 4.82 4.53
C PHE A 120 0.87 5.58 5.80
N PHE A 121 -0.01 6.56 5.66
CA PHE A 121 -0.50 7.38 6.76
C PHE A 121 -2.03 7.35 6.78
N GLY A 122 -2.62 7.32 7.97
CA GLY A 122 -4.06 7.26 8.15
C GLY A 122 -4.55 8.42 9.00
N PHE A 123 -5.63 9.07 8.60
CA PHE A 123 -6.19 10.24 9.29
C PHE A 123 -7.70 10.05 9.42
N SER A 124 -8.25 10.26 10.62
CA SER A 124 -9.71 10.20 10.80
C SER A 124 -10.38 11.41 10.14
N ASP A 125 -11.61 11.26 9.67
CA ASP A 125 -12.37 12.40 9.11
C ASP A 125 -12.59 13.49 10.16
N GLY A 126 -12.82 13.09 11.42
CA GLY A 126 -12.99 14.04 12.53
C GLY A 126 -11.75 14.90 12.72
N ASP A 127 -10.55 14.32 12.70
CA ASP A 127 -9.31 15.08 12.83
C ASP A 127 -9.10 16.02 11.64
N LEU A 128 -9.37 15.54 10.42
CA LEU A 128 -9.22 16.31 9.18
C LEU A 128 -10.18 17.50 9.09
N ASP A 129 -11.44 17.32 9.46
CA ASP A 129 -12.50 18.32 9.23
C ASP A 129 -12.64 19.35 10.36
N THR A 130 -11.96 19.16 11.49
CA THR A 130 -11.91 20.17 12.57
C THR A 130 -11.04 21.37 12.22
N GLY A 131 -10.23 21.29 11.16
CA GLY A 131 -9.21 22.29 10.82
C GLY A 131 -8.10 22.43 11.87
N SER A 132 -8.06 21.53 12.86
CA SER A 132 -7.04 21.49 13.89
C SER A 132 -5.81 20.74 13.39
N GLU A 133 -4.65 21.06 13.93
CA GLU A 133 -3.40 20.39 13.57
C GLU A 133 -3.44 18.93 14.02
N ILE A 134 -3.40 18.00 13.05
CA ILE A 134 -3.33 16.59 13.36
C ILE A 134 -1.93 16.26 13.89
N SER A 135 -1.88 15.47 14.97
CA SER A 135 -0.63 15.01 15.56
C SER A 135 0.28 14.39 14.50
N GLN A 136 1.57 14.76 14.54
CA GLN A 136 2.56 14.22 13.62
C GLN A 136 2.58 12.69 13.66
N GLN A 137 2.78 12.07 12.50
CA GLN A 137 2.92 10.63 12.36
C GLN A 137 4.28 10.31 11.74
N THR A 138 5.05 9.45 12.37
CA THR A 138 6.27 8.86 11.80
C THR A 138 5.96 7.44 11.37
N LYS A 139 6.29 7.09 10.13
CA LYS A 139 5.98 5.79 9.53
C LYS A 139 7.19 5.22 8.79
N PRO A 140 7.35 3.89 8.82
CA PRO A 140 8.39 3.21 8.07
C PRO A 140 8.18 3.37 6.56
N ILE A 141 9.30 3.57 5.85
CA ILE A 141 9.37 3.60 4.39
C ILE A 141 9.64 2.18 3.90
N TYR A 142 8.90 1.75 2.89
CA TYR A 142 9.15 0.49 2.20
C TYR A 142 9.49 0.75 0.74
N PRO A 143 10.35 -0.07 0.11
CA PRO A 143 10.47 -0.04 -1.34
C PRO A 143 9.09 -0.37 -1.96
N GLN A 144 8.74 0.30 -3.04
CA GLN A 144 7.57 -0.07 -3.81
C GLN A 144 7.86 -1.41 -4.48
N ALA A 145 6.95 -2.36 -4.30
CA ALA A 145 7.08 -3.64 -4.96
C ALA A 145 6.99 -3.42 -6.47
N ILE A 146 7.94 -3.98 -7.23
CA ILE A 146 7.82 -3.97 -8.69
C ILE A 146 6.60 -4.82 -9.01
N VAL A 147 5.51 -4.16 -9.41
CA VAL A 147 4.33 -4.84 -9.93
C VAL A 147 4.69 -5.39 -11.30
N GLN A 148 5.23 -6.60 -11.34
CA GLN A 148 5.21 -7.38 -12.56
C GLN A 148 3.76 -7.81 -12.78
N ARG A 149 3.17 -7.35 -13.89
CA ARG A 149 1.89 -7.86 -14.37
C ARG A 149 2.09 -9.31 -14.81
N GLU A 150 2.10 -10.23 -13.86
CA GLU A 150 1.92 -11.65 -14.14
C GLU A 150 0.42 -11.88 -14.27
N GLU A 151 -0.07 -12.07 -15.51
CA GLU A 151 -1.42 -12.55 -15.73
C GLU A 151 -1.55 -13.95 -15.12
N MET A 152 -2.14 -14.05 -13.92
CA MET A 152 -2.55 -15.34 -13.40
C MET A 152 -3.78 -15.83 -14.17
N ILE A 153 -3.54 -16.72 -15.14
CA ILE A 153 -4.62 -17.51 -15.75
C ILE A 153 -5.14 -18.47 -14.68
N VAL A 154 -6.26 -18.14 -14.06
CA VAL A 154 -6.99 -19.08 -13.20
C VAL A 154 -7.65 -20.13 -14.10
N ARG A 155 -7.12 -21.36 -14.14
CA ARG A 155 -7.83 -22.51 -14.72
C ARG A 155 -8.93 -22.95 -13.78
N ARG A 156 -10.17 -22.87 -14.24
CA ARG A 156 -11.34 -23.44 -13.58
C ARG A 156 -11.53 -24.87 -14.11
N ASP A 157 -11.01 -25.87 -13.39
CA ASP A 157 -11.39 -27.26 -13.62
C ASP A 157 -12.80 -27.47 -13.05
N GLY A 158 -13.80 -27.18 -13.87
CA GLY A 158 -15.20 -27.43 -13.54
C GLY A 158 -15.49 -28.93 -13.60
N VAL A 159 -15.56 -29.59 -12.45
CA VAL A 159 -16.29 -30.86 -12.36
C VAL A 159 -17.78 -30.52 -12.30
N SER A 160 -18.45 -30.85 -13.40
CA SER A 160 -19.90 -30.77 -13.57
C SER A 160 -20.61 -31.63 -12.52
N GLY A 161 -21.56 -31.02 -11.82
CA GLY A 161 -22.62 -31.75 -11.14
C GLY A 161 -22.55 -31.76 -9.61
N SER A 162 -22.81 -30.62 -8.98
CA SER A 162 -23.62 -30.56 -7.76
C SER A 162 -23.83 -29.10 -7.37
N GLN A 163 -25.08 -28.65 -7.37
CA GLN A 163 -25.47 -27.37 -6.80
C GLN A 163 -25.28 -27.42 -5.28
N THR A 164 -24.20 -26.83 -4.76
CA THR A 164 -24.15 -26.35 -3.38
C THR A 164 -23.36 -25.05 -3.32
N SER A 165 -24.05 -24.02 -2.84
CA SER A 165 -23.59 -22.66 -2.62
C SER A 165 -22.15 -22.56 -2.10
N ALA A 166 -21.31 -21.87 -2.86
CA ALA A 166 -20.13 -21.21 -2.33
C ALA A 166 -20.15 -19.76 -2.82
N THR A 167 -20.03 -18.83 -1.88
CA THR A 167 -19.75 -17.41 -2.08
C THR A 167 -18.46 -17.28 -2.89
N GLU A 168 -18.60 -17.16 -4.21
CA GLU A 168 -17.46 -17.00 -5.11
C GLU A 168 -16.96 -15.56 -5.00
N TRP A 169 -15.78 -15.40 -4.38
CA TRP A 169 -15.04 -14.15 -4.46
C TRP A 169 -14.23 -14.17 -5.75
N LYS A 170 -14.58 -13.27 -6.68
CA LYS A 170 -13.78 -13.03 -7.89
C LYS A 170 -12.75 -11.96 -7.57
N VAL A 171 -11.50 -12.36 -7.37
CA VAL A 171 -10.38 -11.42 -7.29
C VAL A 171 -9.92 -11.14 -8.72
N GLU A 172 -10.33 -10.00 -9.28
CA GLU A 172 -9.82 -9.51 -10.56
C GLU A 172 -8.59 -8.63 -10.30
N GLY A 173 -7.50 -8.85 -11.03
CA GLY A 173 -6.32 -8.00 -10.93
C GLY A 173 -5.51 -8.16 -9.64
N LEU A 174 -5.36 -9.39 -9.12
CA LEU A 174 -4.39 -9.62 -8.04
C LEU A 174 -2.97 -9.46 -8.60
N PHE A 175 -2.29 -8.39 -8.18
CA PHE A 175 -0.88 -8.18 -8.49
C PHE A 175 -0.02 -8.62 -7.32
N ARG A 176 0.92 -9.53 -7.57
CA ARG A 176 1.94 -9.88 -6.58
C ARG A 176 3.22 -9.14 -6.93
N GLY A 177 3.47 -8.05 -6.20
CA GLY A 177 4.76 -7.38 -6.30
C GLY A 177 5.88 -8.32 -5.85
N LYS A 178 6.93 -8.46 -6.68
CA LYS A 178 8.13 -9.21 -6.31
C LYS A 178 9.17 -8.20 -5.81
N TYR A 179 9.62 -8.40 -4.57
CA TYR A 179 10.82 -7.73 -4.07
C TYR A 179 12.03 -8.53 -4.58
N SER A 180 12.80 -7.96 -5.50
CA SER A 180 14.10 -8.51 -5.86
C SER A 180 15.03 -8.36 -4.67
N SER A 181 15.37 -9.46 -4.01
CA SER A 181 16.51 -9.48 -3.09
C SER A 181 17.75 -9.11 -3.91
N LEU A 182 18.30 -7.91 -3.69
CA LEU A 182 19.62 -7.57 -4.19
C LEU A 182 20.60 -8.56 -3.53
N GLY A 183 21.24 -9.37 -4.37
CA GLY A 183 22.35 -10.23 -3.98
C GLY A 183 23.64 -9.44 -3.81
#